data_AF-A0A429TEW2-F1
#
_entry.id   AF-A0A429TEW2-F1
#
_cell.length_a   1.000
_cell.length_b   1.000
_cell.length_c   1.000
_cell.angle_alpha   90.00
_cell.angle_beta   90.00
_cell.angle_gamma   90.00
#
_symmetry.space_group_name_H-M   'P 1'
#
loop_
_entity.id
_entity.type
_entity.pdbx_description
1 polymer ?
#
loop_
_entity_poly.entity_id
_entity_poly.type
_entity_poly.pdbx_seq_one_letter_code
_entity_poly.pdbx_strand_id
1 'polypeptide(L)'
;MILDNETVAEETPTFIEEFTELIRRTAAVICAEQPDVPEPEELRDLDSFSMVQVLLDLENELDLKVLEGLEGFNGRTFQEIAEHIAEIAHRAGTYPEFEANVRRIVNADSD
;
A
#
# COMPACT_ATOMS: atom_id res chain seq x y z
N MET A 1 -19.99 22.14 -25.35
CA MET A 1 -20.14 20.88 -24.59
C MET A 1 -18.82 20.70 -23.88
N ILE A 2 -18.78 21.02 -22.60
CA ILE A 2 -17.58 20.91 -21.77
C ILE A 2 -17.43 19.41 -21.50
N LEU A 3 -16.34 18.82 -21.96
CA LEU A 3 -15.95 17.48 -21.55
C LEU A 3 -15.23 17.69 -20.22
N ASP A 4 -15.90 17.35 -19.12
CA ASP A 4 -15.27 17.22 -17.81
C ASP A 4 -14.27 16.07 -17.91
N ASN A 5 -13.03 16.42 -18.19
CA ASN A 5 -11.91 15.51 -18.16
C ASN A 5 -11.58 15.31 -16.68
N GLU A 6 -12.15 14.26 -16.09
CA GLU A 6 -11.74 13.71 -14.79
C GLU A 6 -10.21 13.79 -14.69
N THR A 7 -9.74 14.69 -13.83
CA THR A 7 -8.36 14.75 -13.41
C THR A 7 -8.11 13.48 -12.62
N VAL A 8 -7.67 12.44 -13.33
CA VAL A 8 -6.84 11.38 -12.74
C VAL A 8 -5.70 12.15 -12.07
N ALA A 9 -5.68 12.20 -10.74
CA ALA A 9 -4.51 12.72 -10.06
C ALA A 9 -3.35 11.83 -10.49
N GLU A 10 -2.41 12.40 -11.25
CA GLU A 10 -1.21 11.68 -11.63
C GLU A 10 -0.48 11.34 -10.33
N GLU A 11 -0.58 10.07 -9.92
CA GLU A 11 0.26 9.51 -8.88
C GLU A 11 1.70 9.79 -9.29
N THR A 12 2.42 10.58 -8.49
CA THR A 12 3.81 10.89 -8.84
C THR A 12 4.59 9.58 -8.75
N PRO A 13 5.38 9.20 -9.77
CA PRO A 13 6.12 7.94 -9.76
C PRO A 13 6.91 7.70 -8.45
N THR A 14 7.42 8.78 -7.87
CA THR A 14 8.13 8.77 -6.59
C THR A 14 7.26 8.33 -5.40
N PHE A 15 5.97 8.71 -5.38
CA PHE A 15 5.06 8.31 -4.29
C PHE A 15 4.79 6.81 -4.28
N ILE A 16 4.52 6.23 -5.46
CA ILE A 16 4.27 4.79 -5.57
C ILE A 16 5.52 3.99 -5.20
N GLU A 17 6.71 4.46 -5.55
CA GLU A 17 7.98 3.86 -5.11
C GLU A 17 8.14 3.92 -3.58
N GLU A 18 7.91 5.08 -2.96
CA GLU A 18 7.94 5.26 -1.50
C GLU A 18 6.96 4.32 -0.79
N PHE A 19 5.73 4.22 -1.32
CA PHE A 19 4.69 3.38 -0.74
C PHE A 19 4.96 1.89 -0.95
N THR A 20 5.47 1.50 -2.12
CA THR A 20 5.92 0.14 -2.41
C THR A 20 6.97 -0.31 -1.40
N GLU A 21 7.92 0.57 -1.07
CA GLU A 21 8.96 0.27 -0.09
C GLU A 21 8.40 0.19 1.35
N LEU A 22 7.40 1.00 1.70
CA LEU A 22 6.68 0.84 2.96
C LEU A 22 6.03 -0.54 3.05
N ILE A 23 5.26 -0.95 2.02
CA ILE A 23 4.59 -2.25 1.99
C ILE A 23 5.61 -3.40 2.10
N ARG A 24 6.73 -3.34 1.36
CA ARG A 24 7.80 -4.34 1.43
C ARG A 24 8.34 -4.46 2.86
N ARG A 25 8.63 -3.33 3.52
CA ARG A 25 9.16 -3.33 4.89
C ARG A 25 8.16 -3.90 5.90
N THR A 26 6.88 -3.51 5.81
CA THR A 26 5.82 -4.08 6.65
C THR A 26 5.72 -5.60 6.46
N ALA A 27 5.77 -6.07 5.21
CA ALA A 27 5.76 -7.50 4.89
C ALA A 27 6.98 -8.24 5.48
N ALA A 28 8.17 -7.65 5.37
CA ALA A 28 9.39 -8.22 5.95
C ALA A 28 9.32 -8.31 7.49
N VAL A 29 8.80 -7.29 8.17
CA VAL A 29 8.60 -7.30 9.63
C VAL A 29 7.66 -8.43 10.04
N ILE A 30 6.50 -8.56 9.39
CA ILE A 30 5.50 -9.59 9.71
C ILE A 30 6.06 -10.99 9.47
N CYS A 31 6.78 -11.21 8.36
CA CYS A 31 7.40 -12.50 8.08
C CYS A 31 8.52 -12.83 9.07
N ALA A 32 9.31 -11.84 9.51
CA ALA A 32 10.39 -12.04 10.48
C ALA A 32 9.91 -12.48 11.87
N GLU A 33 8.64 -12.22 12.22
CA GLU A 33 8.03 -12.74 13.45
C GLU A 33 7.77 -14.26 13.41
N GLN A 34 7.89 -14.88 12.23
CA GLN A 34 7.67 -16.30 12.02
C GLN A 34 8.99 -17.02 11.66
N PRO A 35 9.49 -17.95 12.50
CA PRO A 35 10.84 -18.51 12.37
C PRO A 35 11.09 -19.33 11.09
N ASP A 36 10.03 -19.82 10.44
CA ASP A 36 10.11 -20.67 9.24
C ASP A 36 9.65 -19.95 7.95
N VAL A 37 9.30 -18.66 8.04
CA VAL A 37 8.84 -17.88 6.87
C VAL A 37 9.99 -17.00 6.39
N PRO A 38 10.43 -17.16 5.12
CA PRO A 38 11.47 -16.30 4.56
C PRO A 38 10.96 -14.86 4.38
N GLU A 39 11.89 -13.92 4.25
CA GLU A 39 11.57 -12.56 3.83
C GLU A 39 10.96 -12.58 2.41
N PRO A 40 9.84 -11.90 2.16
CA PRO A 40 9.15 -11.92 0.88
C PRO A 40 9.83 -10.97 -0.12
N GLU A 41 10.08 -11.44 -1.35
CA GLU A 41 10.61 -10.59 -2.42
C GLU A 41 9.48 -9.83 -3.13
N GLU A 42 8.30 -10.44 -3.19
CA GLU A 42 7.10 -9.95 -3.85
C GLU A 42 5.81 -10.37 -3.10
N LEU A 43 4.68 -9.76 -3.47
CA LEU A 43 3.41 -9.96 -2.75
C LEU A 43 2.92 -11.41 -2.81
N ARG A 44 3.18 -12.12 -3.91
CA ARG A 44 2.77 -13.53 -4.07
C ARG A 44 3.51 -14.50 -3.14
N ASP A 45 4.58 -14.05 -2.50
CA ASP A 45 5.34 -14.86 -1.54
C ASP A 45 4.62 -14.89 -0.17
N LEU A 46 3.68 -13.97 0.06
CA LEU A 46 2.85 -13.93 1.25
C LEU A 46 1.76 -15.00 1.18
N ASP A 47 1.58 -15.72 2.28
CA ASP A 47 0.37 -16.49 2.48
C ASP A 47 -0.83 -15.57 2.73
N SER A 48 -2.05 -16.13 2.67
CA SER A 48 -3.27 -15.35 2.85
C SER A 48 -3.39 -14.69 4.23
N PHE A 49 -2.72 -15.25 5.26
CA PHE A 49 -2.76 -14.71 6.61
C PHE A 49 -1.78 -13.54 6.76
N SER A 50 -0.53 -13.70 6.35
CA SER A 50 0.47 -12.63 6.31
C SER A 50 0.01 -11.46 5.45
N MET A 51 -0.65 -11.74 4.31
CA MET A 51 -1.26 -10.71 3.47
C MET A 51 -2.29 -9.88 4.25
N VAL A 52 -3.18 -10.52 5.02
CA VAL A 52 -4.17 -9.80 5.84
C VAL A 52 -3.50 -9.00 6.95
N GLN A 53 -2.44 -9.53 7.58
CA GLN A 53 -1.68 -8.80 8.60
C GLN A 53 -1.03 -7.53 8.02
N VAL A 54 -0.38 -7.63 6.85
CA VAL A 54 0.21 -6.47 6.17
C VAL A 54 -0.84 -5.39 5.94
N LEU A 55 -2.01 -5.78 5.44
CA LEU A 55 -3.11 -4.84 5.17
C LEU A 55 -3.65 -4.19 6.44
N LEU A 56 -3.81 -4.95 7.53
CA LEU A 56 -4.27 -4.42 8.81
C LEU A 56 -3.26 -3.43 9.41
N ASP A 57 -1.96 -3.74 9.31
CA ASP A 57 -0.90 -2.84 9.79
C ASP A 57 -0.88 -1.55 8.97
N LEU A 58 -0.97 -1.64 7.64
CA LEU A 58 -1.06 -0.47 6.76
C LEU A 58 -2.32 0.38 7.06
N GLU A 59 -3.48 -0.25 7.25
CA GLU A 59 -4.71 0.47 7.63
C GLU A 59 -4.54 1.23 8.94
N ASN A 60 -3.89 0.62 9.93
CA ASN A 60 -3.67 1.21 11.24
C ASN A 60 -2.64 2.35 11.21
N GLU A 61 -1.55 2.18 10.46
CA GLU A 61 -0.50 3.20 10.35
C GLU A 61 -0.91 4.42 9.51
N LEU A 62 -1.72 4.18 8.48
CA LEU A 62 -2.11 5.19 7.50
C LEU A 62 -3.49 5.80 7.77
N ASP A 63 -4.23 5.27 8.74
CA ASP A 63 -5.63 5.62 9.04
C ASP A 63 -6.54 5.48 7.82
N LEU A 64 -6.47 4.31 7.17
CA LEU A 64 -7.22 3.99 5.95
C LEU A 64 -8.10 2.74 6.13
N LYS A 65 -9.02 2.56 5.17
CA LYS A 65 -9.85 1.37 5.03
C LYS A 65 -9.69 0.83 3.61
N VAL A 66 -8.86 -0.20 3.45
CA VAL A 66 -8.46 -0.76 2.15
C VAL A 66 -8.91 -2.20 1.96
N LEU A 67 -9.15 -2.96 3.04
CA LEU A 67 -9.58 -4.35 2.97
C LEU A 67 -10.85 -4.55 2.15
N GLU A 68 -11.84 -3.67 2.33
CA GLU A 68 -13.10 -3.72 1.56
C GLU A 68 -12.87 -3.41 0.07
N GLY A 69 -11.87 -2.58 -0.26
CA GLY A 69 -11.55 -2.20 -1.64
C GLY A 69 -10.65 -3.20 -2.37
N LEU A 70 -10.18 -4.25 -1.69
CA LEU A 70 -9.31 -5.29 -2.26
C LEU A 70 -10.08 -6.48 -2.85
N GLU A 71 -11.42 -6.45 -2.81
CA GLU A 71 -12.23 -7.49 -3.46
C GLU A 71 -11.86 -7.61 -4.96
N GLY A 72 -11.46 -8.80 -5.37
CA GLY A 72 -11.07 -9.07 -6.76
C GLY A 72 -9.66 -8.61 -7.15
N PHE A 73 -8.85 -8.10 -6.21
CA PHE A 73 -7.43 -7.83 -6.47
C PHE A 73 -6.67 -9.14 -6.72
N ASN A 74 -5.84 -9.17 -7.77
CA ASN A 74 -5.07 -10.35 -8.21
C ASN A 74 -3.62 -10.01 -8.57
N GLY A 75 -3.11 -8.84 -8.14
CA GLY A 75 -1.72 -8.44 -8.34
C GLY A 75 -0.74 -9.35 -7.59
N ARG A 76 0.52 -9.33 -8.02
CA ARG A 76 1.58 -10.25 -7.54
C ARG A 76 2.78 -9.52 -6.95
N THR A 77 2.91 -8.24 -7.23
CA THR A 77 4.02 -7.40 -6.79
C THR A 77 3.57 -6.40 -5.74
N PHE A 78 4.51 -5.93 -4.91
CA PHE A 78 4.24 -4.86 -3.96
C PHE A 78 3.82 -3.56 -4.65
N GLN A 79 4.34 -3.30 -5.85
CA GLN A 79 3.98 -2.13 -6.64
C GLN A 79 2.51 -2.17 -7.09
N GLU A 80 2.04 -3.31 -7.63
CA GLU A 80 0.65 -3.44 -8.08
C GLU A 80 -0.36 -3.21 -6.94
N ILE A 81 -0.03 -3.65 -5.72
CA ILE A 81 -0.91 -3.37 -4.58
C ILE A 81 -0.77 -1.92 -4.08
N ALA A 82 0.42 -1.31 -4.20
CA ALA A 82 0.61 0.10 -3.88
C ALA A 82 -0.28 0.98 -4.77
N GLU A 83 -0.23 0.76 -6.09
CA GLU A 83 -1.07 1.42 -7.10
C GLU A 83 -2.55 1.18 -6.79
N HIS A 84 -2.96 -0.08 -6.53
CA HIS A 84 -4.37 -0.38 -6.25
C HIS A 84 -4.89 0.30 -4.98
N ILE A 85 -4.09 0.37 -3.91
CA ILE A 85 -4.47 1.08 -2.68
C ILE A 85 -4.52 2.59 -2.91
N ALA A 86 -3.60 3.14 -3.69
CA ALA A 86 -3.61 4.55 -4.06
C ALA A 86 -4.88 4.92 -4.85
N GLU A 87 -5.30 4.08 -5.79
CA GLU A 87 -6.58 4.22 -6.47
C GLU A 87 -7.78 4.14 -5.52
N ILE A 88 -7.77 3.23 -4.52
CA ILE A 88 -8.83 3.16 -3.51
C ILE A 88 -8.92 4.49 -2.74
N ALA A 89 -7.79 5.02 -2.27
CA ALA A 89 -7.75 6.30 -1.56
C ALA A 89 -8.21 7.47 -2.44
N HIS A 90 -7.88 7.43 -3.74
CA HIS A 90 -8.34 8.42 -4.71
C HIS A 90 -9.86 8.37 -4.89
N ARG A 91 -10.43 7.18 -5.10
CA ARG A 91 -11.89 6.97 -5.23
C ARG A 91 -12.64 7.35 -3.95
N ALA A 92 -12.02 7.16 -2.78
CA ALA A 92 -12.58 7.53 -1.48
C ALA A 92 -12.45 9.03 -1.16
N GLY A 93 -11.64 9.78 -1.91
CA GLY A 93 -11.38 11.20 -1.65
C GLY A 93 -10.45 11.45 -0.46
N THR A 94 -9.67 10.44 -0.04
CA THR A 94 -8.75 10.49 1.12
C THR A 94 -7.28 10.46 0.70
N TYR A 95 -7.00 10.62 -0.60
CA TYR A 95 -5.65 10.57 -1.16
C TYR A 95 -4.68 11.59 -0.52
N PRO A 96 -5.04 12.87 -0.29
CA PRO A 96 -4.12 13.84 0.30
C PRO A 96 -3.65 13.45 1.71
N GLU A 97 -4.56 12.95 2.55
CA GLU A 97 -4.24 12.48 3.90
C GLU A 97 -3.39 11.22 3.88
N PHE A 98 -3.73 10.28 2.99
CA PHE A 98 -2.96 9.06 2.74
C PHE A 98 -1.51 9.37 2.33
N GLU A 99 -1.34 10.22 1.31
CA GLU A 99 -0.02 10.61 0.80
C GLU A 99 0.83 11.28 1.89
N ALA A 100 0.23 12.16 2.69
CA ALA A 100 0.90 12.79 3.82
C ALA A 100 1.33 11.77 4.89
N ASN A 101 0.49 10.77 5.18
CA ASN A 101 0.78 9.73 6.17
C ASN A 101 1.92 8.81 5.71
N VAL A 102 1.91 8.35 4.46
CA VAL A 102 3.01 7.53 3.89
C VAL A 102 4.33 8.28 3.99
N ARG A 103 4.37 9.54 3.52
CA ARG A 103 5.60 10.34 3.59
C ARG A 103 6.07 10.60 5.01
N ARG A 104 5.15 10.79 5.95
CA ARG A 104 5.51 10.93 7.37
C ARG A 104 6.22 9.69 7.90
N ILE A 105 5.74 8.50 7.55
CA ILE A 105 6.32 7.22 8.00
C ILE A 105 7.67 6.97 7.32
N VAL A 106 7.74 7.09 5.99
CA VAL A 106 8.99 6.90 5.23
C VAL A 106 10.11 7.82 5.74
N ASN A 107 9.79 9.08 6.04
CA ASN A 107 10.77 10.02 6.58
C ASN A 107 11.15 9.73 8.04
N ALA A 108 10.25 9.17 8.85
CA ALA A 108 10.53 8.83 10.25
C ALA A 108 11.48 7.65 10.40
N ASP A 109 11.49 6.71 9.44
CA ASP A 109 12.41 5.56 9.42
C ASP A 109 13.79 5.89 8.85
N SER A 110 13.98 7.10 8.30
CA SER A 110 15.24 7.54 7.70
C SER A 110 16.20 8.24 8.69
N ASP A 111 15.77 8.44 9.95
CA ASP A 111 16.53 9.03 11.07
C ASP A 111 17.03 7.95 12.07
#